data_AF-A0A6J7ZQG6-F1
#
_entry.id   AF-A0A6J7ZQG6-F1
#
_cell.length_a   1.000
_cell.length_b   1.000
_cell.length_c   1.000
_cell.angle_alpha   90.00
_cell.angle_beta   90.00
_cell.angle_gamma   90.00
#
_symmetry.space_group_name_H-M   'P 1'
#
loop_
_entity.id
_entity.type
_entity.pdbx_description
1 polymer ?
#
loop_
_entity_poly.entity_id
_entity_poly.type
_entity_poly.pdbx_seq_one_letter_code
_entity_poly.pdbx_strand_id
1 'polypeptide(L)'
;MRSHFGKLRAIAFPSILNCYNNSQHKNLNQESMSTYSAVLTQVLRLSPDEQLRLISELLVYVRHRFQPKPKRSILELEGLGEEIWHGIDAQEYVNHERNSWNG
;
A
#
# COMPACT_ATOMS: atom_id res chain seq x y z
N MET A 1 31.69 24.55 39.25
CA MET A 1 31.21 23.16 39.12
C MET A 1 30.75 22.94 37.68
N ARG A 2 31.51 22.14 36.93
CA ARG A 2 31.16 21.65 35.59
C ARG A 2 30.37 20.36 35.75
N SER A 3 29.26 20.18 35.03
CA SER A 3 28.94 18.94 34.30
C SER A 3 27.62 19.12 33.55
N HIS A 4 27.71 19.44 32.26
CA HIS A 4 27.26 18.60 31.15
C HIS A 4 25.75 18.38 31.08
N PHE A 5 25.08 19.33 30.41
CA PHE A 5 23.88 19.03 29.63
C PHE A 5 24.24 17.97 28.58
N GLY A 6 24.01 16.71 28.93
CA GLY A 6 24.00 15.60 27.98
C GLY A 6 22.84 15.80 27.02
N LYS A 7 23.15 16.20 25.79
CA LYS A 7 22.23 16.21 24.65
C LYS A 7 21.70 14.79 24.46
N LEU A 8 20.55 14.48 25.05
CA LEU A 8 19.70 13.43 24.52
C LEU A 8 19.22 13.95 23.16
N ARG A 9 19.89 13.49 22.09
CA ARG A 9 19.36 13.60 20.75
C ARG A 9 18.04 12.85 20.79
N ALA A 10 16.94 13.60 20.90
CA ALA A 10 15.63 13.09 20.56
C ALA A 10 15.77 12.53 19.15
N ILE A 11 15.76 11.21 19.02
CA ILE A 11 15.46 10.58 17.75
C ILE A 11 13.98 10.85 17.58
N ALA A 12 13.68 12.00 16.98
CA ALA A 12 12.35 12.30 16.49
C ALA A 12 12.07 11.22 15.44
N PHE A 13 11.39 10.15 15.84
CA PHE A 13 10.75 9.28 14.89
C PHE A 13 9.77 10.16 14.11
N PRO A 14 9.98 10.37 12.80
CA PRO A 14 9.00 11.07 11.99
C PRO A 14 7.68 10.33 12.19
N SER A 15 6.65 11.07 12.58
CA SER A 15 5.30 10.55 12.72
C SER A 15 5.01 9.62 11.54
N ILE A 16 4.71 8.35 11.84
CA ILE A 16 4.27 7.36 10.84
C ILE A 16 2.91 7.79 10.25
N LEU A 17 2.32 8.87 10.77
CA LEU A 17 1.22 9.61 10.19
C LEU A 17 1.69 10.62 9.12
N ASN A 18 2.54 10.20 8.18
CA ASN A 18 2.66 10.89 6.90
C ASN A 18 2.72 9.88 5.75
N CYS A 19 1.69 9.04 5.70
CA CYS A 19 1.43 8.19 4.55
C CYS A 19 0.12 8.66 3.92
N TYR A 20 0.26 9.17 2.71
CA TYR A 20 -0.80 9.54 1.77
C TYR A 20 -1.50 10.88 1.98
N ASN A 21 -0.93 11.92 1.38
CA ASN A 21 -1.71 12.79 0.49
C ASN A 21 -0.82 13.32 -0.64
N ASN A 22 -0.42 12.40 -1.54
CA ASN A 22 0.01 12.80 -2.87
C ASN A 22 -1.24 13.05 -3.71
N SER A 23 -1.88 14.20 -3.53
CA SER A 23 -2.91 14.69 -4.44
C SER A 23 -2.25 15.44 -5.60
N GLN A 24 -1.41 14.73 -6.36
CA GLN A 24 -0.92 15.12 -7.68
C GLN A 24 -0.80 13.90 -8.57
N HIS A 25 -1.90 13.22 -8.85
CA HIS A 25 -2.02 12.50 -10.12
C HIS A 25 -2.91 13.30 -11.06
N LYS A 26 -2.21 14.09 -11.86
CA LYS A 26 -2.63 14.62 -13.15
C LYS A 26 -3.62 13.68 -13.83
N ASN A 27 -4.67 14.32 -14.34
CA ASN A 27 -5.58 13.84 -15.37
C ASN A 27 -4.91 12.82 -16.32
N LEU A 28 -5.10 11.53 -16.07
CA LEU A 28 -4.62 10.41 -16.90
C LEU A 28 -5.78 9.60 -17.52
N ASN A 29 -6.98 10.18 -17.59
CA ASN A 29 -8.18 9.48 -18.06
C ASN A 29 -8.99 10.22 -19.14
N GLN A 30 -8.49 11.33 -19.68
CA GLN A 30 -9.25 12.03 -20.73
C GLN A 30 -9.12 11.37 -22.12
N GLU A 31 -8.11 10.52 -22.36
CA GLU A 31 -8.03 9.72 -23.60
C GLU A 31 -8.69 8.33 -23.50
N SER A 32 -8.77 7.75 -22.30
CA SER A 32 -9.28 6.37 -22.11
C SER A 32 -10.81 6.26 -22.15
N MET A 33 -11.54 7.34 -21.84
CA MET A 33 -13.00 7.39 -21.85
C MET A 33 -13.60 7.15 -23.26
N SER A 34 -12.88 7.49 -24.33
CA SER A 34 -13.34 7.34 -25.71
C SER A 34 -13.11 5.92 -26.25
N THR A 35 -11.90 5.36 -26.03
CA THR A 35 -11.56 4.05 -26.59
C THR A 35 -12.28 2.91 -25.86
N TYR A 36 -12.40 2.97 -24.54
CA TYR A 36 -13.06 1.92 -23.76
C TYR A 36 -14.55 1.78 -24.12
N SER A 37 -15.27 2.89 -24.16
CA SER A 37 -16.71 2.91 -24.50
C SER A 37 -16.98 2.46 -25.94
N ALA A 38 -16.09 2.81 -26.88
CA ALA A 38 -16.16 2.36 -28.26
C ALA A 38 -15.94 0.84 -28.40
N VAL A 39 -14.99 0.27 -27.67
CA VAL A 39 -14.77 -1.18 -27.64
C VAL A 39 -15.95 -1.89 -26.99
N LEU A 40 -16.46 -1.38 -25.87
CA LEU A 40 -17.62 -1.97 -25.20
C LEU A 40 -18.85 -2.02 -26.12
N THR A 41 -19.10 -0.94 -26.87
CA THR A 41 -20.21 -0.89 -27.83
C THR A 41 -20.06 -1.92 -28.96
N GLN A 42 -18.83 -2.18 -29.41
CA GLN A 42 -18.57 -3.21 -30.42
C GLN A 42 -18.81 -4.62 -29.88
N VAL A 43 -18.36 -4.89 -28.66
CA VAL A 43 -18.57 -6.20 -28.00
C VAL A 43 -20.06 -6.49 -27.81
N LEU A 44 -20.84 -5.49 -27.40
CA LEU A 44 -22.29 -5.64 -27.20
C LEU A 44 -23.09 -5.91 -28.49
N ARG A 45 -22.50 -5.64 -29.67
CA ARG A 45 -23.11 -5.93 -30.98
C ARG A 45 -22.86 -7.36 -31.46
N LEU A 46 -21.93 -8.08 -30.84
CA LEU A 46 -21.62 -9.48 -31.18
C LEU A 46 -22.74 -10.41 -30.72
N SER A 47 -22.82 -11.59 -31.32
CA SER A 47 -23.73 -12.65 -30.85
C SER A 47 -23.34 -13.13 -29.45
N PRO A 48 -24.27 -13.70 -28.65
CA PRO A 48 -23.96 -14.20 -27.31
C PRO A 48 -22.79 -15.20 -27.28
N ASP A 49 -22.69 -16.08 -28.28
CA ASP A 49 -21.61 -17.06 -28.39
C ASP A 49 -20.24 -16.40 -28.63
N GLU A 50 -20.19 -15.38 -29.49
CA GLU A 50 -18.97 -14.61 -29.76
C GLU A 50 -18.54 -13.78 -28.54
N GLN A 51 -19.49 -13.22 -27.79
CA GLN A 51 -19.20 -12.51 -26.54
C GLN A 51 -18.53 -13.45 -25.53
N LEU A 52 -19.09 -14.66 -25.33
CA LEU A 52 -18.54 -15.66 -24.41
C LEU A 52 -17.14 -16.13 -24.84
N ARG A 53 -16.94 -16.32 -26.14
CA ARG A 53 -15.62 -16.66 -26.70
C ARG A 53 -14.61 -15.55 -26.45
N LEU A 54 -14.98 -14.30 -26.71
CA LEU A 54 -14.11 -13.14 -26.49
C LEU A 54 -13.74 -12.98 -25.02
N ILE A 55 -14.70 -13.12 -24.11
CA ILE A 55 -14.44 -13.07 -22.66
C ILE A 55 -13.43 -14.13 -22.26
N SER A 56 -13.57 -15.36 -22.77
CA SER A 56 -12.65 -16.46 -22.47
C SER A 56 -11.23 -16.17 -22.95
N GLU A 57 -11.07 -15.68 -24.17
CA GLU A 57 -9.77 -15.31 -24.74
C GLU A 57 -9.12 -14.15 -23.97
N LEU A 58 -9.90 -13.12 -23.64
CA LEU A 58 -9.43 -11.98 -22.84
C LEU A 58 -9.01 -12.41 -21.43
N LEU A 59 -9.76 -13.32 -20.78
CA LEU A 59 -9.40 -13.82 -19.46
C LEU A 59 -8.07 -14.57 -19.46
N VAL A 60 -7.82 -15.41 -20.46
CA VAL A 60 -6.52 -16.11 -20.62
C VAL A 60 -5.40 -15.10 -20.80
N TYR A 61 -5.61 -14.10 -21.67
CA TYR A 61 -4.63 -13.07 -21.95
C TYR A 61 -4.29 -12.21 -20.72
N VAL A 62 -5.32 -11.76 -19.99
CA VAL A 62 -5.16 -10.95 -18.77
C VAL A 62 -4.47 -11.77 -17.68
N ARG A 63 -4.85 -13.03 -17.47
CA ARG A 63 -4.20 -13.90 -16.47
C ARG A 63 -2.72 -14.12 -16.75
N HIS A 64 -2.32 -14.25 -18.03
CA HIS A 64 -0.90 -14.41 -18.37
C HIS A 64 -0.09 -13.13 -18.13
N ARG A 65 -0.69 -11.96 -18.31
CA ARG A 65 -0.05 -10.67 -18.04
C ARG A 65 0.03 -10.35 -16.55
N PHE A 66 -1.00 -10.71 -15.79
CA PHE A 66 -1.00 -10.61 -14.35
C PHE A 66 -0.37 -11.85 -13.74
N GLN A 67 0.96 -11.85 -13.63
CA GLN A 67 1.64 -12.70 -12.65
C GLN A 67 1.05 -12.36 -11.28
N PRO A 68 0.24 -13.24 -10.65
CA PRO A 68 -0.30 -12.94 -9.34
C PRO A 68 0.89 -12.73 -8.42
N LYS A 69 0.94 -11.58 -7.74
CA LYS A 69 1.93 -11.39 -6.68
C LYS A 69 1.81 -12.61 -5.75
N PRO A 70 2.93 -13.26 -5.38
CA PRO A 70 2.86 -14.40 -4.48
C PRO A 70 2.07 -13.98 -3.25
N LYS A 71 1.13 -14.84 -2.82
CA LYS A 71 0.40 -14.63 -1.58
C LYS A 71 1.43 -14.62 -0.46
N ARG A 72 1.76 -13.44 0.05
CA ARG A 72 2.73 -13.31 1.14
C ARG A 72 2.09 -13.79 2.43
N SER A 73 2.84 -14.60 3.17
CA SER A 73 2.43 -15.01 4.51
C SER A 73 2.71 -13.88 5.49
N ILE A 74 1.80 -13.64 6.45
CA ILE A 74 2.08 -12.72 7.56
C ILE A 74 3.31 -13.18 8.38
N LEU A 75 3.62 -14.48 8.34
CA LEU A 75 4.81 -15.07 8.96
C LEU A 75 6.12 -14.56 8.35
N GLU A 76 6.10 -13.98 7.14
CA GLU A 76 7.28 -13.30 6.57
C GLU A 76 7.72 -12.07 7.39
N LEU A 77 6.84 -11.58 8.27
CA LEU A 77 7.13 -10.45 9.17
C LEU A 77 7.62 -10.91 10.55
N GLU A 78 7.65 -12.21 10.83
CA GLU A 78 8.15 -12.75 12.08
C GLU A 78 9.64 -12.40 12.25
N GLY A 79 10.02 -11.93 13.44
CA GLY A 79 11.41 -11.57 13.74
C GLY A 79 11.90 -10.24 13.16
N LEU A 80 11.22 -9.64 12.18
CA LEU A 80 11.65 -8.35 11.59
C LEU A 80 11.66 -7.18 12.59
N GLY A 81 10.97 -7.33 13.73
CA GLY A 81 10.95 -6.33 14.79
C GLY A 81 12.14 -6.42 15.75
N GLU A 82 12.84 -7.55 15.85
CA GLU A 82 13.81 -7.81 16.94
C GLU A 82 14.88 -6.72 17.03
N GLU A 83 15.51 -6.37 15.90
CA GLU A 83 16.55 -5.35 15.84
C GLU A 83 16.03 -3.95 16.20
N ILE A 84 14.77 -3.65 15.86
CA ILE A 84 14.13 -2.35 16.13
C ILE A 84 13.76 -2.23 17.61
N TRP A 85 13.29 -3.32 18.21
CA TRP A 85 12.86 -3.38 19.61
C TRP A 85 14.01 -3.68 20.57
N HIS A 86 15.21 -3.97 20.07
CA HIS A 86 16.37 -4.29 20.89
C HIS A 86 16.75 -3.13 21.81
N GLY A 87 16.73 -3.39 23.13
CA GLY A 87 17.04 -2.39 24.15
C GLY A 87 15.91 -1.40 24.44
N ILE A 88 14.74 -1.57 23.84
CA ILE A 88 13.53 -0.82 24.20
C ILE A 88 12.76 -1.62 25.25
N ASP A 89 12.51 -1.02 26.41
CA ASP A 89 11.59 -1.60 27.39
C ASP A 89 10.15 -1.44 26.88
N ALA A 90 9.50 -2.58 26.62
CA ALA A 90 8.15 -2.60 26.05
C ALA A 90 7.13 -1.95 27.00
N GLN A 91 7.30 -2.08 28.31
CA GLN A 91 6.36 -1.54 29.28
C GLN A 91 6.53 -0.03 29.43
N GLU A 92 7.76 0.47 29.42
CA GLU A 92 8.08 1.89 29.41
C GLU A 92 7.53 2.56 28.15
N TYR A 93 7.75 1.96 26.97
CA TYR A 93 7.23 2.47 25.70
C TYR A 93 5.70 2.57 25.70
N VAL A 94 4.99 1.52 26.15
CA VAL A 94 3.52 1.55 26.25
C VAL A 94 3.03 2.61 27.23
N ASN A 95 3.72 2.80 28.35
CA ASN A 95 3.37 3.83 29.32
C ASN A 95 3.55 5.23 28.75
N HIS A 96 4.63 5.47 27.99
CA HIS A 96 4.86 6.72 27.29
C HIS A 96 3.73 7.03 26.29
N GLU A 97 3.34 6.05 25.46
CA GLU A 97 2.25 6.22 24.49
C GLU A 97 0.89 6.47 25.18
N ARG A 98 0.60 5.78 26.29
CA ARG A 98 -0.62 6.04 27.06
C ARG A 98 -0.64 7.45 27.63
N ASN A 99 0.49 7.91 28.18
CA ASN A 99 0.60 9.25 28.75
C ASN A 99 0.53 10.34 27.67
N SER A 100 1.00 10.07 26.45
CA SER A 100 0.93 11.03 25.34
C SER A 100 -0.49 11.17 24.76
N TRP A 101 -1.35 10.16 24.95
CA TRP A 101 -2.75 10.18 24.50
C TRP A 101 -3.72 10.66 25.57
N ASN A 102 -3.29 10.67 26.83
CA ASN A 102 -4.00 11.32 27.93
C ASN A 102 -3.73 12.83 27.82
N GLY A 103 -4.52 13.50 26.97
CA GLY A 103 -4.39 14.91 26.60
C GLY A 103 -4.40 15.92 27.75
#